data_AF-A0A353CPI8-F1
#
_entry.id   AF-A0A353CPI8-F1
#
_cell.length_a   1.000
_cell.length_b   1.000
_cell.length_c   1.000
_cell.angle_alpha   90.00
_cell.angle_beta   90.00
_cell.angle_gamma   90.00
#
_symmetry.space_group_name_H-M   'P 1'
#
loop_
_entity.id
_entity.type
_entity.pdbx_description
1 polymer ?
#
loop_
_entity_poly.entity_id
_entity_poly.type
_entity_poly.pdbx_seq_one_letter_code
_entity_poly.pdbx_strand_id
1 'polypeptide(L)'
;MIEDSEDIFDASVKFHDRHRFEIKLDMDLADTASAGFDMEAYFFVPKALNISPQTYSKEQFYGDLQRYVRFQIPRISLAKIADNSNTLSPLHRIRAALSRLRAGERDPRLVPLLYDEFKLLGCIIRGELRDGARLFISVLGRGENPRPGVFLAEGLDNLVLDLSSLSSALSSLKREVTDSSVPLRIRETAAYFDEYRSLMLEEYLAALVSALRGAGVGGP
;
A
#
# COMPACT_ATOMS: atom_id res chain seq x y z
N MET A 1 -25.87 -13.25 28.62
CA MET A 1 -25.08 -12.13 28.07
C MET A 1 -23.89 -12.76 27.43
N ILE A 2 -23.97 -12.99 26.11
CA ILE A 2 -22.83 -13.45 25.33
C ILE A 2 -22.15 -12.16 24.92
N GLU A 3 -20.94 -11.95 25.45
CA GLU A 3 -20.08 -10.87 24.99
C GLU A 3 -19.77 -11.14 23.52
N ASP A 4 -20.20 -10.22 22.65
CA ASP A 4 -19.88 -10.21 21.23
C ASP A 4 -18.36 -10.00 21.10
N SER A 5 -17.60 -11.08 21.10
CA SER A 5 -16.23 -11.09 20.58
C SER A 5 -16.33 -10.98 19.06
N GLU A 6 -16.36 -9.75 18.53
CA GLU A 6 -16.12 -9.47 17.11
C GLU A 6 -14.64 -9.72 16.74
N ASP A 7 -14.16 -10.94 16.95
CA ASP A 7 -12.86 -11.44 16.47
C ASP A 7 -13.07 -12.53 15.40
N ILE A 8 -14.20 -12.46 14.67
CA ILE A 8 -14.57 -13.47 13.67
C ILE A 8 -14.48 -12.81 12.28
N PHE A 9 -13.23 -12.77 11.80
CA PHE A 9 -12.70 -12.35 10.49
C PHE A 9 -12.46 -10.83 10.28
N ASP A 10 -11.26 -10.50 9.77
CA ASP A 10 -10.87 -9.23 9.11
C ASP A 10 -11.69 -9.02 7.81
N ALA A 11 -13.01 -9.00 7.95
CA ALA A 11 -13.97 -8.96 6.87
C ALA A 11 -14.68 -7.60 6.90
N SER A 12 -14.47 -6.77 5.87
CA SER A 12 -15.21 -5.52 5.74
C SER A 12 -16.30 -5.66 4.68
N VAL A 13 -17.53 -5.27 5.03
CA VAL A 13 -18.65 -5.22 4.09
C VAL A 13 -18.90 -3.77 3.67
N LYS A 14 -18.98 -3.53 2.37
CA LYS A 14 -19.29 -2.22 1.80
C LYS A 14 -20.50 -2.29 0.89
N PHE A 15 -21.51 -1.47 1.16
CA PHE A 15 -22.65 -1.28 0.26
C PHE A 15 -22.29 -0.24 -0.80
N HIS A 16 -22.38 -0.62 -2.08
CA HIS A 16 -22.10 0.29 -3.21
C HIS A 16 -23.36 0.98 -3.68
N ASP A 17 -24.44 0.22 -3.82
CA ASP A 17 -25.76 0.72 -4.22
C ASP A 17 -26.88 -0.19 -3.70
N ARG A 18 -28.12 0.02 -4.18
CA ARG A 18 -29.30 -0.76 -3.76
C ARG A 18 -29.25 -2.24 -4.13
N HIS A 19 -28.35 -2.64 -5.02
CA HIS A 19 -28.27 -3.95 -5.65
C HIS A 19 -26.89 -4.61 -5.53
N ARG A 20 -25.89 -3.91 -4.98
CA ARG A 20 -24.52 -4.40 -4.88
C ARG A 20 -23.91 -4.10 -3.52
N PHE A 21 -23.34 -5.14 -2.94
CA PHE A 21 -22.41 -5.04 -1.82
C PHE A 21 -21.10 -5.75 -2.20
N GLU A 22 -20.02 -5.39 -1.51
CA GLU A 22 -18.70 -5.98 -1.64
C GLU A 22 -18.28 -6.49 -0.26
N ILE A 23 -17.68 -7.69 -0.25
CA ILE A 23 -17.04 -8.27 0.94
C ILE A 23 -15.55 -8.31 0.65
N LYS A 24 -14.75 -7.66 1.48
CA LYS A 24 -13.30 -7.76 1.47
C LYS A 24 -12.86 -8.66 2.61
N LEU A 25 -12.06 -9.66 2.29
CA LEU A 25 -11.49 -10.60 3.24
C LEU A 25 -9.98 -10.53 3.13
N ASP A 26 -9.31 -10.30 4.26
CA ASP A 26 -7.88 -10.45 4.37
C ASP A 26 -7.58 -11.89 4.81
N MET A 27 -6.73 -12.58 4.04
CA MET A 27 -6.45 -14.01 4.20
C MET A 27 -4.96 -14.19 4.41
N ASP A 28 -4.58 -14.81 5.52
CA ASP A 28 -3.20 -15.22 5.75
C ASP A 28 -2.92 -16.52 4.99
N LEU A 29 -1.88 -16.48 4.15
CA LEU A 29 -1.43 -17.64 3.40
C LEU A 29 -0.28 -18.31 4.18
N ALA A 30 -0.39 -19.63 4.37
CA ALA A 30 0.72 -20.42 4.87
C ALA A 30 1.89 -20.38 3.89
N ASP A 31 3.12 -20.34 4.40
CA ASP A 31 4.36 -20.39 3.60
C ASP A 31 4.58 -21.79 3.01
N THR A 32 3.74 -22.13 2.04
CA THR A 32 3.69 -23.43 1.37
C THR A 32 3.47 -23.23 -0.12
N ALA A 33 3.90 -24.20 -0.93
CA ALA A 33 3.80 -24.11 -2.39
C ALA A 33 2.34 -24.05 -2.91
N SER A 34 1.36 -24.47 -2.10
CA SER A 34 -0.06 -24.41 -2.41
C SER A 34 -0.84 -24.19 -1.11
N ALA A 35 -1.61 -23.11 -1.07
CA ALA A 35 -2.52 -22.79 0.02
C ALA A 35 -3.95 -22.75 -0.51
N GLY A 36 -4.85 -23.47 0.16
CA GLY A 36 -6.29 -23.43 -0.07
C GLY A 36 -6.97 -22.60 1.02
N PHE A 37 -8.06 -21.92 0.66
CA PHE A 37 -8.90 -21.20 1.62
C PHE A 37 -10.35 -21.54 1.35
N ASP A 38 -11.02 -22.07 2.37
CA ASP A 38 -12.45 -22.36 2.33
C ASP A 38 -13.21 -21.26 3.07
N MET A 39 -14.25 -20.74 2.43
CA MET A 39 -15.10 -19.67 2.97
C MET A 39 -16.54 -20.13 3.03
N GLU A 40 -17.13 -20.06 4.22
CA GLU A 40 -18.57 -20.21 4.41
C GLU A 40 -19.19 -18.86 4.74
N ALA A 41 -20.23 -18.49 3.99
CA ALA A 41 -20.96 -17.23 4.17
C ALA A 41 -22.45 -17.51 4.30
N TYR A 42 -23.07 -16.92 5.32
CA TYR A 42 -24.51 -17.04 5.59
C TYR A 42 -25.19 -15.69 5.36
N PHE A 43 -26.24 -15.68 4.54
CA PHE A 43 -27.00 -14.47 4.20
C PHE A 43 -28.39 -14.53 4.84
N PHE A 44 -28.71 -13.54 5.67
CA PHE A 44 -30.04 -13.37 6.26
C PHE A 44 -30.85 -12.37 5.45
N VAL A 45 -31.68 -12.89 4.54
CA VAL A 45 -32.41 -12.07 3.57
C VAL A 45 -33.87 -11.89 4.01
N PRO A 46 -34.42 -10.66 4.02
CA PRO A 46 -35.84 -10.43 4.28
C PRO A 46 -36.75 -11.14 3.28
N LYS A 47 -37.85 -11.73 3.76
CA LYS A 47 -38.87 -12.37 2.90
C LYS A 47 -39.41 -11.45 1.80
N ALA A 48 -39.44 -10.14 2.04
CA ALA A 48 -39.89 -9.14 1.07
C ALA A 48 -39.05 -9.09 -0.22
N LEU A 49 -37.80 -9.58 -0.20
CA LEU A 49 -36.96 -9.67 -1.40
C LEU A 49 -37.29 -10.90 -2.27
N ASN A 50 -38.18 -11.78 -1.80
CA ASN A 50 -38.66 -12.97 -2.52
C ASN A 50 -37.50 -13.82 -3.09
N ILE A 51 -36.40 -13.98 -2.34
CA ILE A 51 -35.27 -14.83 -2.72
C ILE A 51 -35.58 -16.28 -2.32
N SER A 52 -35.65 -17.16 -3.32
CA SER A 52 -35.91 -18.59 -3.18
C SER A 52 -35.23 -19.33 -4.32
N PRO A 53 -35.03 -20.67 -4.24
CA PRO A 53 -34.45 -21.43 -5.34
C PRO A 53 -35.21 -21.29 -6.68
N GLN A 54 -36.50 -20.91 -6.65
CA GLN A 54 -37.33 -20.69 -7.84
C GLN A 54 -37.17 -19.30 -8.45
N THR A 55 -36.81 -18.30 -7.63
CA THR A 55 -36.75 -16.88 -8.03
C THR A 55 -35.32 -16.36 -8.14
N TYR A 56 -34.37 -17.05 -7.50
CA TYR A 56 -32.94 -16.81 -7.58
C TYR A 56 -32.20 -18.13 -7.34
N SER A 57 -31.82 -18.79 -8.43
CA SER A 57 -31.18 -20.11 -8.35
C SER A 57 -29.72 -20.03 -7.88
N LYS A 58 -29.14 -21.17 -7.52
CA LYS A 58 -27.72 -21.25 -7.15
C LYS A 58 -26.81 -20.83 -8.30
N GLU A 59 -27.17 -21.21 -9.52
CA GLU A 59 -26.44 -20.88 -10.74
C GLU A 59 -26.44 -19.38 -11.00
N GLN A 60 -27.57 -18.71 -10.77
CA GLN A 60 -27.67 -17.25 -10.84
C GLN A 60 -26.81 -16.59 -9.76
N PHE A 61 -26.89 -17.07 -8.51
CA PHE A 61 -26.04 -16.57 -7.42
C PHE A 61 -24.55 -16.64 -7.74
N TYR A 62 -24.07 -17.79 -8.21
CA TYR A 62 -22.65 -17.95 -8.55
C TYR A 62 -22.26 -17.20 -9.85
N GLY A 63 -23.19 -17.00 -10.78
CA GLY A 63 -22.98 -16.22 -11.99
C GLY A 63 -22.87 -14.71 -11.72
N ASP A 64 -23.59 -14.21 -10.72
CA ASP A 64 -23.56 -12.79 -10.31
C ASP A 64 -22.34 -12.46 -9.42
N LEU A 65 -21.66 -13.48 -8.88
CA LEU A 65 -20.53 -13.29 -7.98
C LEU A 65 -19.25 -12.91 -8.73
N GLN A 66 -18.79 -11.68 -8.53
CA GLN A 66 -17.47 -11.23 -9.00
C GLN A 66 -16.41 -11.47 -7.92
N ARG A 67 -15.36 -12.21 -8.26
CA ARG A 67 -14.27 -12.56 -7.33
C ARG A 67 -12.97 -11.94 -7.79
N TYR A 68 -12.32 -11.17 -6.92
CA TYR A 68 -11.00 -10.61 -7.16
C TYR A 68 -10.06 -11.07 -6.05
N VAL A 69 -8.94 -11.69 -6.43
CA VAL A 69 -7.87 -12.06 -5.51
C VAL A 69 -6.68 -11.17 -5.80
N ARG A 70 -6.12 -10.55 -4.76
CA ARG A 70 -4.90 -9.75 -4.87
C ARG A 70 -4.03 -9.95 -3.64
N PHE A 71 -2.73 -9.90 -3.84
CA PHE A 71 -1.80 -9.79 -2.71
C PHE A 71 -1.96 -8.44 -2.02
N GLN A 72 -1.87 -8.46 -0.69
CA GLN A 72 -1.75 -7.24 0.09
C GLN A 72 -0.36 -6.63 -0.11
N ILE A 73 -0.32 -5.30 -0.21
CA ILE A 73 0.96 -4.58 -0.23
C ILE A 73 1.56 -4.70 1.18
N PRO A 74 2.81 -5.16 1.33
CA PRO A 74 3.45 -5.27 2.62
C PRO A 74 3.60 -3.88 3.26
N ARG A 75 3.39 -3.81 4.58
CA ARG A 75 3.61 -2.57 5.35
C ARG A 75 5.08 -2.47 5.70
N ILE A 76 5.80 -1.54 5.05
CA ILE A 76 7.22 -1.29 5.29
C ILE A 76 7.38 0.22 5.42
N SER A 77 7.86 0.70 6.58
CA SER A 77 8.06 2.14 6.81
C SER A 77 9.12 2.73 5.89
N LEU A 78 9.05 4.04 5.64
CA LEU A 78 10.02 4.75 4.80
C LEU A 78 11.46 4.53 5.27
N ALA A 79 11.72 4.58 6.59
CA ALA A 79 13.01 4.23 7.17
C ALA A 79 13.48 2.81 6.80
N LYS A 80 12.60 1.81 6.92
CA LYS A 80 12.90 0.40 6.58
C LYS A 80 13.08 0.17 5.08
N ILE A 81 12.46 0.99 4.23
CA ILE A 81 12.71 0.96 2.78
C ILE A 81 14.14 1.44 2.50
N ALA A 82 14.56 2.53 3.16
CA ALA A 82 15.87 3.15 2.97
C ALA A 82 17.03 2.36 3.60
N ASP A 83 16.74 1.46 4.54
CA ASP A 83 17.73 0.57 5.16
C ASP A 83 18.31 -0.45 4.16
N ASN A 84 19.60 -0.31 3.87
CA ASN A 84 20.32 -1.19 2.94
C ASN A 84 20.48 -2.62 3.45
N SER A 85 20.38 -2.86 4.76
CA SER A 85 20.49 -4.19 5.36
C SER A 85 19.19 -5.00 5.30
N ASN A 86 18.06 -4.31 5.04
CA ASN A 86 16.75 -4.93 5.00
C ASN A 86 16.50 -5.66 3.67
N THR A 87 16.68 -6.98 3.66
CA THR A 87 16.45 -7.84 2.48
C THR A 87 14.99 -7.89 2.04
N LEU A 88 14.04 -7.56 2.92
CA LEU A 88 12.61 -7.46 2.60
C LEU A 88 12.24 -6.12 1.93
N SER A 89 13.16 -5.14 1.90
CA SER A 89 12.94 -3.88 1.18
C SER A 89 12.95 -4.11 -0.34
N PRO A 90 11.93 -3.64 -1.09
CA PRO A 90 12.00 -3.63 -2.55
C PRO A 90 13.22 -2.87 -3.07
N LEU A 91 13.65 -1.81 -2.37
CA LEU A 91 14.83 -1.05 -2.75
C LEU A 91 16.10 -1.91 -2.70
N HIS A 92 16.24 -2.73 -1.65
CA HIS A 92 17.34 -3.69 -1.53
C HIS A 92 17.30 -4.70 -2.68
N ARG A 93 16.13 -5.30 -2.95
CA ARG A 93 15.96 -6.30 -4.01
C ARG A 93 16.22 -5.73 -5.41
N ILE A 94 15.82 -4.49 -5.68
CA ILE A 94 16.15 -3.78 -6.92
C ILE A 94 17.66 -3.67 -7.08
N ARG A 95 18.37 -3.19 -6.06
CA ARG A 95 19.84 -3.06 -6.13
C ARG A 95 20.54 -4.39 -6.34
N ALA A 96 20.10 -5.45 -5.65
CA ALA A 96 20.63 -6.80 -5.82
C ALA A 96 20.38 -7.35 -7.24
N ALA A 97 19.22 -7.07 -7.83
CA ALA A 97 18.93 -7.48 -9.20
C ALA A 97 19.70 -6.64 -10.24
N LEU A 98 19.88 -5.33 -9.99
CA LEU A 98 20.71 -4.46 -10.84
C LEU A 98 22.18 -4.87 -10.81
N SER A 99 22.74 -5.20 -9.64
CA SER A 99 24.14 -5.63 -9.54
C SER A 99 24.40 -6.91 -10.35
N ARG A 100 23.49 -7.89 -10.26
CA ARG A 100 23.51 -9.12 -11.08
C ARG A 100 23.45 -8.82 -12.57
N LEU A 101 22.55 -7.93 -12.98
CA LEU A 101 22.40 -7.54 -14.37
C LEU A 101 23.68 -6.87 -14.90
N ARG A 102 24.25 -5.94 -14.13
CA ARG A 102 25.49 -5.22 -14.46
C ARG A 102 26.72 -6.12 -14.47
N ALA A 103 26.72 -7.18 -13.67
CA ALA A 103 27.73 -8.24 -13.72
C ALA A 103 27.63 -9.14 -14.97
N GLY A 104 26.66 -8.88 -15.85
CA GLY A 104 26.50 -9.61 -17.11
C GLY A 104 25.61 -10.84 -17.01
N GLU A 105 24.90 -11.03 -15.91
CA GLU A 105 23.96 -12.14 -15.78
C GLU A 105 22.86 -12.08 -16.87
N ARG A 106 22.44 -13.25 -17.36
CA ARG A 106 21.49 -13.41 -18.47
C ARG A 106 20.24 -14.17 -18.07
N ASP A 107 19.83 -14.08 -16.81
CA ASP A 107 18.56 -14.65 -16.35
C ASP A 107 17.38 -13.83 -16.93
N PRO A 108 16.51 -14.43 -17.77
CA PRO A 108 15.38 -13.72 -18.39
C PRO A 108 14.36 -13.21 -17.37
N ARG A 109 14.41 -13.68 -16.11
CA ARG A 109 13.51 -13.26 -15.02
C ARG A 109 13.94 -11.94 -14.37
N LEU A 110 15.18 -11.49 -14.54
CA LEU A 110 15.67 -10.27 -13.89
C LEU A 110 14.91 -9.00 -14.30
N VAL A 111 14.59 -8.86 -15.59
CA VAL A 111 13.88 -7.69 -16.10
C VAL A 111 12.42 -7.65 -15.60
N PRO A 112 11.62 -8.74 -15.69
CA PRO A 112 10.31 -8.80 -15.04
C PRO A 112 10.36 -8.53 -13.54
N LEU A 113 11.31 -9.14 -12.83
CA LEU A 113 11.47 -8.92 -11.38
C LEU A 113 11.73 -7.46 -11.06
N LEU A 114 12.69 -6.81 -11.73
CA LEU A 114 12.96 -5.38 -11.53
C LEU A 114 11.72 -4.52 -11.78
N TYR A 115 10.98 -4.83 -12.85
CA TYR A 115 9.75 -4.12 -13.19
C TYR A 115 8.69 -4.22 -12.07
N ASP A 116 8.47 -5.41 -11.54
CA ASP A 116 7.50 -5.64 -10.46
C ASP A 116 7.97 -5.03 -9.12
N GLU A 117 9.27 -5.07 -8.83
CA GLU A 117 9.85 -4.46 -7.63
C GLU A 117 9.75 -2.92 -7.65
N PHE A 118 9.94 -2.26 -8.80
CA PHE A 118 9.70 -0.82 -8.94
C PHE A 118 8.22 -0.45 -8.67
N LYS A 119 7.28 -1.27 -9.17
CA LYS A 119 5.86 -1.08 -8.88
C LYS A 119 5.55 -1.26 -7.41
N LEU A 120 6.09 -2.31 -6.79
CA LEU A 120 5.91 -2.60 -5.38
C LEU A 120 6.46 -1.46 -4.52
N LEU A 121 7.67 -1.00 -4.82
CA LEU A 121 8.30 0.15 -4.15
C LEU A 121 7.40 1.40 -4.22
N GLY A 122 6.86 1.72 -5.40
CA GLY A 122 5.92 2.83 -5.57
C GLY A 122 4.64 2.67 -4.76
N CYS A 123 4.08 1.46 -4.74
CA CYS A 123 2.88 1.13 -3.96
C CYS A 123 3.08 1.29 -2.45
N ILE A 124 4.23 0.83 -1.92
CA ILE A 124 4.56 0.97 -0.50
C ILE A 124 4.77 2.45 -0.16
N ILE A 125 5.59 3.18 -0.92
CA ILE A 125 5.85 4.61 -0.67
C ILE A 125 4.53 5.39 -0.68
N ARG A 126 3.66 5.17 -1.66
CA ARG A 126 2.33 5.80 -1.70
C ARG A 126 1.52 5.48 -0.44
N GLY A 127 1.51 4.22 -0.01
CA GLY A 127 0.78 3.78 1.18
C GLY A 127 1.24 4.50 2.44
N GLU A 128 2.56 4.49 2.69
CA GLU A 128 3.17 5.13 3.86
C GLU A 128 2.95 6.66 3.84
N LEU A 129 3.10 7.32 2.69
CA LEU A 129 2.84 8.76 2.57
C LEU A 129 1.37 9.10 2.86
N ARG A 130 0.44 8.34 2.27
CA ARG A 130 -1.00 8.54 2.44
C ARG A 130 -1.41 8.37 3.90
N ASP A 131 -0.99 7.26 4.50
CA ASP A 131 -1.45 6.87 5.83
C ASP A 131 -0.78 7.75 6.89
N GLY A 132 0.51 8.09 6.71
CA GLY A 132 1.22 9.08 7.52
C GLY A 132 0.59 10.47 7.45
N ALA A 133 0.35 10.99 6.24
CA ALA A 133 -0.29 12.30 6.08
C ALA A 133 -1.70 12.35 6.71
N ARG A 134 -2.50 11.30 6.51
CA ARG A 134 -3.84 11.19 7.12
C ARG A 134 -3.79 11.18 8.63
N LEU A 135 -2.84 10.45 9.22
CA LEU A 135 -2.65 10.41 10.67
C LEU A 135 -2.40 11.83 11.21
N PHE A 136 -1.42 12.54 10.65
CA PHE A 136 -1.11 13.90 11.06
C PHE A 136 -2.30 14.87 10.87
N ILE A 137 -2.95 14.83 9.71
CA ILE A 137 -4.14 15.66 9.43
C ILE A 137 -5.26 15.36 10.44
N SER A 138 -5.49 14.09 10.77
CA SER A 138 -6.54 13.71 11.73
C SER A 138 -6.25 14.22 13.14
N VAL A 139 -4.98 14.26 13.56
CA VAL A 139 -4.56 14.81 14.85
C VAL A 139 -4.76 16.33 14.87
N LEU A 140 -4.40 17.02 13.78
CA LEU A 140 -4.58 18.47 13.63
C LEU A 140 -6.07 18.87 13.64
N GLY A 141 -6.93 18.10 12.99
CA GLY A 141 -8.36 18.39 12.90
C GLY A 141 -9.15 18.18 14.19
N ARG A 142 -8.58 17.47 15.20
CA ARG A 142 -9.30 17.11 16.43
C ARG A 142 -9.32 18.19 17.51
N GLY A 143 -8.61 19.32 17.37
CA GLY A 143 -8.76 20.55 18.17
C GLY A 143 -8.63 20.47 19.70
N GLU A 144 -8.57 19.28 20.30
CA GLU A 144 -8.78 19.04 21.72
C GLU A 144 -7.70 18.09 22.23
N ASN A 145 -6.48 18.59 22.42
CA ASN A 145 -5.62 18.06 23.46
C ASN A 145 -4.65 19.18 23.91
N PRO A 146 -4.34 19.33 25.20
CA PRO A 146 -3.47 20.41 25.69
C PRO A 146 -1.96 20.08 25.61
N ARG A 147 -1.58 18.88 25.15
CA ARG A 147 -0.18 18.42 25.01
C ARG A 147 0.22 17.83 23.63
N PRO A 148 -0.44 18.09 22.48
CA PRO A 148 -0.13 17.42 21.22
C PRO A 148 1.09 18.02 20.52
N GLY A 149 1.52 19.24 20.87
CA GLY A 149 2.55 19.98 20.15
C GLY A 149 3.92 19.29 20.11
N VAL A 150 4.36 18.70 21.23
CA VAL A 150 5.68 18.06 21.32
C VAL A 150 5.69 16.73 20.54
N PHE A 151 4.70 15.86 20.76
CA PHE A 151 4.57 14.59 20.03
C PHE A 151 4.34 14.78 18.53
N LEU A 152 3.61 15.84 18.15
CA LEU A 152 3.41 16.20 16.75
C LEU A 152 4.70 16.72 16.10
N ALA A 153 5.44 17.58 16.79
CA ALA A 153 6.72 18.11 16.31
C ALA A 153 7.74 16.98 16.12
N GLU A 154 7.95 16.14 17.14
CA GLU A 154 8.84 14.97 17.03
C GLU A 154 8.40 14.02 15.91
N GLY A 155 7.10 13.79 15.76
CA GLY A 155 6.56 12.97 14.68
C GLY A 155 6.85 13.55 13.29
N LEU A 156 6.69 14.87 13.12
CA LEU A 156 6.98 15.57 11.86
C LEU A 156 8.49 15.58 11.57
N ASP A 157 9.33 15.80 12.58
CA ASP A 157 10.79 15.75 12.44
C ASP A 157 11.24 14.36 11.97
N ASN A 158 10.70 13.29 12.59
CA ASN A 158 10.95 11.92 12.15
C ASN A 158 10.48 11.68 10.71
N LEU A 159 9.30 12.18 10.32
CA LEU A 159 8.82 12.07 8.94
C LEU A 159 9.77 12.78 7.96
N VAL A 160 10.25 13.97 8.29
CA VAL A 160 11.20 14.71 7.45
C VAL A 160 12.53 13.97 7.33
N LEU A 161 13.04 13.39 8.42
CA LEU A 161 14.25 12.58 8.42
C LEU A 161 14.09 11.32 7.54
N ASP A 162 12.96 10.65 7.65
CA ASP A 162 12.63 9.46 6.86
C ASP A 162 12.52 9.79 5.35
N LEU A 163 11.83 10.88 5.00
CA LEU A 163 11.73 11.36 3.62
C LEU A 163 13.09 11.76 3.05
N SER A 164 13.93 12.41 3.85
CA SER A 164 15.29 12.80 3.44
C SER A 164 16.16 11.57 3.18
N SER A 165 16.08 10.58 4.07
CA SER A 165 16.79 9.31 3.93
C SER A 165 16.36 8.54 2.68
N LEU A 166 15.04 8.46 2.46
CA LEU A 166 14.48 7.84 1.26
C LEU A 166 14.91 8.57 -0.01
N SER A 167 14.84 9.91 -0.03
CA SER A 167 15.24 10.73 -1.17
C SER A 167 16.72 10.51 -1.55
N SER A 168 17.61 10.44 -0.56
CA SER A 168 19.02 10.12 -0.74
C SER A 168 19.20 8.72 -1.34
N ALA A 169 18.50 7.72 -0.79
CA ALA A 169 18.59 6.34 -1.26
C ALA A 169 18.09 6.18 -2.71
N LEU A 170 16.98 6.85 -3.06
CA LEU A 170 16.43 6.84 -4.41
C LEU A 170 17.29 7.62 -5.42
N SER A 171 17.92 8.72 -4.98
CA SER A 171 18.88 9.45 -5.79
C SER A 171 20.12 8.62 -6.13
N SER A 172 20.60 7.81 -5.18
CA SER A 172 21.65 6.82 -5.43
C SER A 172 21.18 5.77 -6.44
N LEU A 173 19.99 5.19 -6.23
CA LEU A 173 19.41 4.20 -7.14
C LEU A 173 19.29 4.74 -8.58
N LYS A 174 18.86 5.99 -8.74
CA LYS A 174 18.73 6.64 -10.06
C LYS A 174 20.06 6.61 -10.83
N ARG A 175 21.18 6.88 -10.14
CA ARG A 175 22.54 6.81 -10.75
C ARG A 175 22.88 5.40 -11.19
N GLU A 176 22.54 4.39 -10.39
CA GLU A 176 22.77 2.97 -10.71
C GLU A 176 21.96 2.52 -11.93
N VAL A 177 20.72 2.99 -12.06
CA VAL A 177 19.82 2.61 -13.17
C VAL A 177 20.18 3.32 -14.48
N THR A 178 20.72 4.53 -14.43
CA THR A 178 21.08 5.30 -15.64
C THR A 178 22.26 4.73 -16.42
N ASP A 179 22.95 3.71 -15.88
CA ASP A 179 24.04 3.01 -16.55
C ASP A 179 23.59 2.42 -17.91
N SER A 180 24.45 2.49 -18.92
CA SER A 180 24.14 2.04 -20.28
C SER A 180 23.95 0.52 -20.37
N SER A 181 24.54 -0.24 -19.43
CA SER A 181 24.38 -1.70 -19.31
C SER A 181 22.98 -2.13 -18.85
N VAL A 182 22.20 -1.22 -18.24
CA VAL A 182 20.84 -1.51 -17.81
C VAL A 182 19.88 -1.48 -19.01
N PRO A 183 18.96 -2.45 -19.18
CA PRO A 183 18.06 -2.48 -20.33
C PRO A 183 17.16 -1.25 -20.36
N LEU A 184 16.85 -0.76 -21.57
CA LEU A 184 16.01 0.43 -21.78
C LEU A 184 14.70 0.36 -20.99
N ARG A 185 14.02 -0.79 -21.04
CA ARG A 185 12.77 -1.04 -20.31
C ARG A 185 12.88 -0.74 -18.81
N ILE A 186 14.01 -1.08 -18.18
CA ILE A 186 14.22 -0.82 -16.74
C ILE A 186 14.51 0.66 -16.48
N ARG A 187 15.25 1.33 -17.37
CA ARG A 187 15.47 2.77 -17.28
C ARG A 187 14.17 3.56 -17.41
N GLU A 188 13.32 3.18 -18.36
CA GLU A 188 11.98 3.77 -18.53
C GLU A 188 11.10 3.51 -17.30
N THR A 189 11.12 2.28 -16.77
CA THR A 189 10.37 1.92 -15.55
C THR A 189 10.80 2.78 -14.37
N ALA A 190 12.11 2.99 -14.18
CA ALA A 190 12.62 3.85 -13.12
C ALA A 190 12.24 5.33 -13.33
N ALA A 191 12.20 5.81 -14.58
CA ALA A 191 11.73 7.16 -14.90
C ALA A 191 10.24 7.34 -14.56
N TYR A 192 9.39 6.38 -14.94
CA TYR A 192 7.97 6.39 -14.57
C TYR A 192 7.77 6.30 -13.05
N PHE A 193 8.58 5.50 -12.36
CA PHE A 193 8.57 5.46 -10.90
C PHE A 193 8.98 6.80 -10.27
N ASP A 194 9.96 7.50 -10.84
CA ASP A 194 10.43 8.81 -10.38
C ASP A 194 9.33 9.88 -10.51
N GLU A 195 8.63 9.90 -11.65
CA GLU A 195 7.47 10.76 -11.90
C GLU A 195 6.32 10.42 -10.94
N TYR A 196 5.93 9.15 -10.88
CA TYR A 196 4.86 8.69 -10.00
C TYR A 196 5.14 9.05 -8.52
N ARG A 197 6.35 8.82 -8.03
CA ARG A 197 6.72 9.19 -6.65
C ARG A 197 6.59 10.70 -6.43
N SER A 198 7.02 11.51 -7.39
CA SER A 198 6.95 12.97 -7.29
C SER A 198 5.50 13.44 -7.15
N LEU A 199 4.59 12.88 -7.96
CA LEU A 199 3.15 13.12 -7.85
C LEU A 199 2.59 12.70 -6.49
N MET A 200 3.01 11.55 -5.96
CA MET A 200 2.52 11.08 -4.65
C MET A 200 3.02 11.92 -3.47
N LEU A 201 4.26 12.39 -3.54
CA LEU A 201 4.81 13.33 -2.56
C LEU A 201 4.03 14.65 -2.60
N GLU A 202 3.79 15.18 -3.80
CA GLU A 202 3.01 16.41 -3.97
C GLU A 202 1.59 16.25 -3.40
N GLU A 203 0.85 15.21 -3.80
CA GLU A 203 -0.53 14.98 -3.36
C GLU A 203 -0.66 14.94 -1.83
N TYR A 204 0.15 14.12 -1.16
CA TYR A 204 -0.03 13.90 0.28
C TYR A 204 0.70 14.93 1.15
N LEU A 205 1.89 15.39 0.76
CA LEU A 205 2.62 16.37 1.56
C LEU A 205 2.03 17.78 1.38
N ALA A 206 1.51 18.14 0.19
CA ALA A 206 0.82 19.42 0.03
C ALA A 206 -0.45 19.47 0.87
N ALA A 207 -1.22 18.37 0.93
CA ALA A 207 -2.39 18.26 1.80
C ALA A 207 -2.01 18.42 3.29
N LEU A 208 -0.92 17.77 3.73
CA LEU A 208 -0.41 17.90 5.09
C LEU A 208 0.04 19.33 5.41
N VAL A 209 0.82 19.96 4.52
CA VAL A 209 1.27 21.36 4.68
C VAL A 209 0.08 22.32 4.75
N SER A 210 -0.95 22.11 3.93
CA SER A 210 -2.19 22.89 3.97
C SER A 210 -2.89 22.78 5.32
N ALA A 211 -2.99 21.56 5.87
CA ALA A 211 -3.56 21.33 7.19
C ALA A 211 -2.75 21.98 8.32
N LEU A 212 -1.41 21.90 8.26
CA LEU A 212 -0.51 22.55 9.23
C LEU A 212 -0.67 24.07 9.23
N ARG A 213 -0.80 24.68 8.04
CA ARG A 213 -1.06 26.12 7.90
C ARG A 213 -2.43 26.49 8.48
N GLY A 214 -3.47 25.71 8.19
CA GLY A 214 -4.82 25.93 8.72
C GLY A 214 -4.91 25.81 10.24
N ALA A 215 -4.07 24.96 10.85
CA ALA A 215 -4.00 24.78 12.30
C ALA A 215 -3.18 25.87 13.03
N GLY A 216 -2.63 26.86 12.32
CA GLY A 216 -1.79 27.90 12.93
C GLY A 216 -0.41 27.40 13.38
N VAL A 217 0.04 26.24 12.89
CA VAL A 217 1.39 25.68 13.15
C VAL A 217 2.46 26.31 12.23
N GLY A 218 2.10 27.36 11.50
CA GLY A 218 3.06 28.21 10.81
C GLY A 218 3.71 29.17 11.80
N GLY A 219 4.99 28.95 12.11
CA GLY A 219 5.84 30.01 12.68
C GLY A 219 6.00 31.21 11.72
N PRO A 220 6.48 32.35 12.22
CA PRO A 220 6.49 33.66 11.55
C PRO A 220 7.14 33.70 10.17
#